data_AF-A0A9D8X521-F1
#
_entry.id   AF-A0A9D8X521-F1
#
_cell.length_a   1.000
_cell.length_b   1.000
_cell.length_c   1.000
_cell.angle_alpha   90.00
_cell.angle_beta   90.00
_cell.angle_gamma   90.00
#
_symmetry.space_group_name_H-M   'P 1'
#
loop_
_entity.id
_entity.type
_entity.pdbx_description
1 polymer ?
#
loop_
_entity_poly.entity_id
_entity_poly.type
_entity_poly.pdbx_seq_one_letter_code
_entity_poly.pdbx_strand_id
1 'polypeptide(L)'
;MKFRTDLALERHEMLKNELKGVKATKRENDEATTTIIEITDNVAAKKLGKAIGKYITLEMNSFSDEPAVSDGRLKALIDSIKELLPEGDGVVLVAGVGNESITSDALGPMTASNIFATRHINDELRKYAGFNEKLRPVAAVSTGVLGKTGIESSEYIKSICESIHPECVITIDALAAGSVKRLGTTVQMSDTGIAPGSGIGNNRKRIDEAFIGVPVIAIGIPTVVDALSLAAELSGVNENEFNSTEIIQKNGLIVAPKDIDLLTKNASYLLALAINCALQPTLSVQELYSLM
;
A
#
# COMPACT_ATOMS: atom_id res chain seq x y z
N MET A 1 6.92 -22.84 -9.57
CA MET A 1 6.54 -22.25 -8.27
C MET A 1 5.64 -21.08 -8.54
N LYS A 2 4.46 -21.03 -7.92
CA LYS A 2 3.55 -19.90 -8.07
C LYS A 2 3.31 -19.31 -6.69
N PHE A 3 4.40 -18.88 -6.05
CA PHE A 3 4.35 -18.13 -4.80
C PHE A 3 3.31 -17.02 -4.94
N ARG A 4 2.40 -17.00 -3.97
CA ARG A 4 1.30 -16.07 -3.91
C ARG A 4 1.77 -14.87 -3.11
N THR A 5 2.14 -13.82 -3.84
CA THR A 5 2.70 -12.59 -3.30
C THR A 5 2.27 -11.38 -4.11
N ASP A 6 1.99 -10.30 -3.38
CA ASP A 6 1.78 -8.95 -3.90
C ASP A 6 3.08 -8.16 -4.08
N LEU A 7 4.21 -8.61 -3.53
CA LEU A 7 5.47 -7.88 -3.57
C LEU A 7 6.22 -8.10 -4.89
N ALA A 8 6.57 -7.00 -5.56
CA ALA A 8 7.41 -7.00 -6.75
C ALA A 8 8.83 -7.51 -6.43
N LEU A 9 9.34 -7.19 -5.23
CA LEU A 9 10.63 -7.67 -4.76
C LEU A 9 10.69 -9.20 -4.67
N GLU A 10 9.68 -9.83 -4.08
CA GLU A 10 9.61 -11.31 -3.99
C GLU A 10 9.53 -11.95 -5.37
N ARG A 11 8.73 -11.38 -6.28
CA ARG A 11 8.67 -11.85 -7.67
C ARG A 11 10.03 -11.77 -8.36
N HIS A 12 10.78 -10.70 -8.10
CA HIS A 12 12.10 -10.49 -8.67
C HIS A 12 13.12 -11.50 -8.13
N GLU A 13 13.18 -11.69 -6.80
CA GLU A 13 14.07 -12.65 -6.15
C GLU A 13 13.86 -14.10 -6.63
N MET A 14 12.60 -14.48 -6.89
CA MET A 14 12.26 -15.82 -7.38
C MET A 14 12.80 -16.12 -8.77
N LEU A 15 13.02 -15.11 -9.60
CA LEU A 15 13.52 -15.31 -10.96
C LEU A 15 15.04 -15.55 -11.01
N LYS A 16 15.76 -15.36 -9.90
CA LYS A 16 17.20 -15.62 -9.64
C LYS A 16 18.23 -15.02 -10.61
N ASN A 17 17.80 -14.50 -11.76
CA ASN A 17 18.64 -13.99 -12.84
C ASN A 17 18.29 -12.54 -13.15
N GLU A 18 19.28 -11.78 -13.65
CA GLU A 18 19.03 -10.47 -14.23
C GLU A 18 18.02 -10.59 -15.37
N LEU A 19 16.90 -9.90 -15.22
CA LEU A 19 15.83 -9.89 -16.20
C LEU A 19 15.94 -8.62 -17.05
N LYS A 20 16.23 -8.77 -18.34
CA LYS A 20 16.13 -7.66 -19.29
C LYS A 20 14.74 -7.03 -19.20
N GLY A 21 14.69 -5.69 -19.11
CA GLY A 21 13.46 -4.94 -18.89
C GLY A 21 13.14 -4.68 -17.41
N VAL A 22 14.06 -5.04 -16.50
CA VAL A 22 13.99 -4.73 -15.07
C VAL A 22 15.26 -4.04 -14.63
N LYS A 23 15.13 -2.91 -13.94
CA LYS A 23 16.23 -2.28 -13.21
C LYS A 23 15.94 -2.36 -11.72
N ALA A 24 16.90 -2.84 -10.94
CA ALA A 24 16.79 -2.91 -9.49
C ALA A 24 17.89 -2.04 -8.86
N THR A 25 17.51 -1.12 -7.98
CA THR A 25 18.44 -0.28 -7.22
C THR A 25 18.16 -0.44 -5.73
N LYS A 26 19.20 -0.63 -4.92
CA LYS A 26 19.11 -0.75 -3.47
C LYS A 26 19.75 0.46 -2.79
N ARG A 27 19.08 1.04 -1.81
CA ARG A 27 19.58 2.10 -0.93
C ARG A 27 19.35 1.66 0.51
N GLU A 28 20.36 1.77 1.35
CA GLU A 28 20.26 1.43 2.77
C GLU A 28 20.52 2.69 3.61
N ASN A 29 19.70 2.87 4.64
CA ASN A 29 19.96 3.80 5.73
C ASN A 29 19.71 3.07 7.07
N ASP A 30 19.93 3.74 8.19
CA ASP A 30 19.86 3.13 9.52
C ASP A 30 18.47 2.53 9.86
N GLU A 31 17.41 2.98 9.20
CA GLU A 31 16.00 2.68 9.57
C GLU A 31 15.28 1.79 8.55
N ALA A 32 15.74 1.78 7.30
CA ALA A 32 15.09 1.04 6.22
C ALA A 32 16.07 0.66 5.10
N THR A 33 15.84 -0.53 4.55
CA THR A 33 16.35 -0.95 3.25
C THR A 33 15.32 -0.61 2.18
N THR A 34 15.68 0.27 1.26
CA THR A 34 14.84 0.67 0.12
C THR A 34 15.30 -0.04 -1.14
N THR A 35 14.44 -0.87 -1.73
CA THR A 35 14.67 -1.48 -3.04
C THR A 35 13.69 -0.91 -4.06
N ILE A 36 14.21 -0.31 -5.12
CA ILE A 36 13.45 0.25 -6.23
C ILE A 36 13.56 -0.70 -7.41
N ILE A 37 12.43 -1.18 -7.92
CA ILE A 37 12.31 -2.02 -9.10
C ILE A 37 11.55 -1.24 -10.16
N GLU A 38 12.21 -0.95 -11.29
CA GLU A 38 11.59 -0.36 -12.47
C GLU A 38 11.40 -1.44 -13.53
N ILE A 39 10.15 -1.68 -13.91
CA ILE A 39 9.77 -2.58 -15.00
C ILE A 39 9.51 -1.72 -16.23
N THR A 40 10.29 -1.93 -17.29
CA THR A 40 10.29 -1.01 -18.45
C THR A 40 9.68 -1.60 -19.72
N ASP A 41 9.40 -2.91 -19.76
CA ASP A 41 8.80 -3.54 -20.93
C ASP A 41 7.77 -4.64 -20.60
N ASN A 42 6.96 -4.97 -21.59
CA ASN A 42 5.86 -5.93 -21.46
C ASN A 42 6.33 -7.38 -21.24
N VAL A 43 7.54 -7.73 -21.70
CA VAL A 43 8.09 -9.07 -21.54
C VAL A 43 8.50 -9.28 -20.08
N ALA A 44 9.17 -8.30 -19.49
CA ALA A 44 9.51 -8.26 -18.08
C ALA A 44 8.25 -8.23 -17.20
N ALA A 45 7.28 -7.37 -17.54
CA ALA A 45 6.00 -7.27 -16.85
C ALA A 45 5.27 -8.63 -16.79
N LYS A 46 5.17 -9.31 -17.94
CA LYS A 46 4.54 -10.63 -18.04
C LYS A 46 5.29 -11.71 -17.26
N LYS A 47 6.63 -11.68 -17.27
CA LYS A 47 7.46 -12.64 -16.54
C LYS A 47 7.40 -12.45 -15.03
N LEU A 48 7.36 -11.20 -14.56
CA LEU A 48 7.23 -10.86 -13.13
C LEU A 48 5.78 -11.00 -12.62
N GLY A 49 4.79 -10.93 -13.52
CA GLY A 49 3.39 -10.83 -13.13
C GLY A 49 3.05 -9.49 -12.48
N LYS A 50 3.75 -8.42 -12.89
CA LYS A 50 3.61 -7.05 -12.39
C LYS A 50 3.53 -6.09 -13.57
N ALA A 51 2.78 -5.01 -13.43
CA ALA A 51 2.62 -4.02 -14.50
C ALA A 51 3.92 -3.22 -14.72
N ILE A 52 4.08 -2.65 -15.91
CA ILE A 52 5.16 -1.69 -16.21
C ILE A 52 5.02 -0.48 -15.27
N GLY A 53 6.15 -0.02 -14.75
CA GLY A 53 6.21 1.11 -13.83
C GLY A 53 7.23 0.89 -12.72
N LYS A 54 7.13 1.71 -11.68
CA LYS A 54 8.07 1.79 -10.58
C LYS A 54 7.46 1.22 -9.30
N TYR A 55 8.23 0.35 -8.65
CA TYR A 55 7.88 -0.26 -7.37
C TYR A 55 8.97 0.09 -6.35
N ILE A 56 8.59 0.69 -5.25
CA ILE A 56 9.48 0.98 -4.12
C ILE A 56 9.08 0.03 -2.99
N THR A 57 10.01 -0.82 -2.57
CA THR A 57 9.84 -1.72 -1.42
C THR A 57 10.73 -1.25 -0.29
N LEU A 58 10.14 -0.95 0.86
CA LEU A 58 10.83 -0.57 2.09
C LEU A 58 10.78 -1.74 3.06
N GLU A 59 11.92 -2.29 3.44
CA GLU A 59 12.07 -3.27 4.51
C GLU A 59 12.60 -2.56 5.76
N MET A 60 11.87 -2.63 6.88
CA MET A 60 12.09 -1.84 8.09
C MET A 60 11.68 -2.59 9.37
N ASN A 61 11.85 -1.97 10.54
CA ASN A 61 11.39 -2.52 11.82
C ASN A 61 9.87 -2.74 11.87
N SER A 62 9.45 -3.69 12.70
CA SER A 62 8.06 -4.17 12.77
C SER A 62 7.06 -3.06 13.08
N PHE A 63 5.96 -3.02 12.34
CA PHE A 63 4.80 -2.16 12.61
C PHE A 63 4.03 -2.58 13.87
N SER A 64 4.36 -3.68 14.54
CA SER A 64 3.82 -3.97 15.88
C SER A 64 4.31 -2.97 16.93
N ASP A 65 5.46 -2.33 16.73
CA ASP A 65 5.99 -1.30 17.63
C ASP A 65 5.15 -0.01 17.54
N GLU A 66 4.83 0.59 18.69
CA GLU A 66 4.01 1.80 18.75
C GLU A 66 4.66 2.95 17.96
N PRO A 67 3.93 3.59 17.05
CA PRO A 67 4.46 4.72 16.29
C PRO A 67 4.67 5.92 17.22
N ALA A 68 5.77 6.63 16.99
CA ALA A 68 6.11 7.85 17.70
C ALA A 68 6.38 8.99 16.73
N VAL A 69 6.32 10.23 17.21
CA VAL A 69 6.70 11.41 16.41
C VAL A 69 8.14 11.30 15.91
N SER A 70 9.03 10.65 16.68
CA SER A 70 10.44 10.43 16.35
C SER A 70 10.71 9.11 15.62
N ASP A 71 9.68 8.47 15.06
CA ASP A 71 9.83 7.17 14.41
C ASP A 71 10.71 7.28 13.15
N GLY A 72 11.85 6.59 13.17
CA GLY A 72 12.85 6.62 12.09
C GLY A 72 12.33 6.11 10.75
N ARG A 73 11.28 5.26 10.77
CA ARG A 73 10.63 4.75 9.56
C ARG A 73 9.91 5.84 8.78
N LEU A 74 9.42 6.88 9.48
CA LEU A 74 8.58 7.92 8.91
C LEU A 74 9.29 8.65 7.76
N LYS A 75 10.59 8.93 7.91
CA LYS A 75 11.35 9.63 6.87
C LYS A 75 11.41 8.82 5.57
N ALA A 76 11.72 7.52 5.65
CA ALA A 76 11.78 6.64 4.49
C ALA A 76 10.42 6.53 3.78
N LEU A 77 9.33 6.48 4.56
CA LEU A 77 7.96 6.50 4.03
C LEU A 77 7.65 7.82 3.30
N ILE A 78 7.92 8.96 3.94
CA ILE A 78 7.67 10.29 3.37
C ILE A 78 8.44 10.47 2.06
N ASP A 79 9.74 10.16 2.07
CA ASP A 79 10.61 10.34 0.91
C ASP A 79 10.14 9.47 -0.26
N SER A 80 9.74 8.22 0.01
CA SER A 80 9.22 7.29 -1.01
C SER A 80 7.87 7.71 -1.56
N ILE A 81 6.97 8.22 -0.73
CA ILE A 81 5.67 8.76 -1.18
C ILE A 81 5.90 9.98 -2.06
N LYS A 82 6.76 10.91 -1.64
CA LYS A 82 7.14 12.10 -2.44
C LYS A 82 7.79 11.73 -3.76
N GLU A 83 8.58 10.66 -3.81
CA GLU A 83 9.22 10.17 -5.05
C GLU A 83 8.21 9.62 -6.08
N LEU A 84 6.99 9.27 -5.65
CA LEU A 84 5.91 8.80 -6.53
C LEU A 84 4.81 9.84 -6.79
N LEU A 85 4.69 10.86 -5.93
CA LEU A 85 3.71 11.92 -6.09
C LEU A 85 3.97 12.75 -7.35
N PRO A 86 2.93 13.03 -8.17
CA PRO A 86 3.08 13.97 -9.26
C PRO A 86 3.35 15.38 -8.71
N GLU A 87 4.10 16.16 -9.49
CA GLU A 87 4.31 17.58 -9.23
C GLU A 87 2.98 18.33 -9.27
N GLY A 88 2.75 19.23 -8.33
CA GLY A 88 1.52 20.02 -8.25
C GLY A 88 1.02 20.26 -6.83
N ASP A 89 0.04 21.16 -6.69
CA ASP A 89 -0.62 21.51 -5.43
C ASP A 89 -2.15 21.31 -5.49
N GLY A 90 -2.65 20.60 -6.51
CA GLY A 90 -4.07 20.31 -6.67
C GLY A 90 -4.55 19.14 -5.80
N VAL A 91 -5.78 18.71 -6.08
CA VAL A 91 -6.54 17.80 -5.23
C VAL A 91 -5.93 16.40 -5.26
N VAL A 92 -5.70 15.82 -4.08
CA VAL A 92 -5.34 14.39 -3.94
C VAL A 92 -6.50 13.64 -3.29
N LEU A 93 -6.87 12.50 -3.87
CA LEU A 93 -7.83 11.57 -3.28
C LEU A 93 -7.07 10.41 -2.63
N VAL A 94 -7.21 10.25 -1.31
CA VAL A 94 -6.68 9.10 -0.58
C VAL A 94 -7.81 8.09 -0.37
N ALA A 95 -7.67 6.89 -0.92
CA ALA A 95 -8.70 5.85 -0.91
C ALA A 95 -8.23 4.60 -0.15
N GLY A 96 -8.85 4.33 0.98
CA GLY A 96 -8.68 3.09 1.74
C GLY A 96 -9.51 1.96 1.14
N VAL A 97 -8.85 0.91 0.66
CA VAL A 97 -9.46 -0.30 0.13
C VAL A 97 -9.28 -1.44 1.14
N GLY A 98 -10.30 -2.29 1.26
CA GLY A 98 -10.28 -3.44 2.16
C GLY A 98 -11.56 -3.58 2.96
N ASN A 99 -11.60 -4.59 3.81
CA ASN A 99 -12.71 -4.89 4.71
C ASN A 99 -12.35 -4.56 6.15
N GLU A 100 -12.89 -3.46 6.67
CA GLU A 100 -12.77 -3.07 8.08
C GLU A 100 -13.18 -4.18 9.09
N SER A 101 -14.03 -5.12 8.67
CA SER A 101 -14.51 -6.23 9.51
C SER A 101 -13.56 -7.43 9.57
N ILE A 102 -12.50 -7.44 8.76
CA ILE A 102 -11.44 -8.44 8.79
C ILE A 102 -10.17 -7.72 9.23
N THR A 103 -9.66 -8.01 10.42
CA THR A 103 -8.55 -7.25 11.02
C THR A 103 -7.33 -7.17 10.10
N SER A 104 -6.95 -8.27 9.46
CA SER A 104 -5.82 -8.31 8.53
C SER A 104 -6.05 -7.53 7.22
N ASP A 105 -7.29 -7.18 6.90
CA ASP A 105 -7.71 -6.46 5.68
C ASP A 105 -8.19 -5.03 5.99
N ALA A 106 -8.10 -4.60 7.26
CA ALA A 106 -8.59 -3.31 7.72
C ALA A 106 -7.58 -2.16 7.54
N LEU A 107 -6.36 -2.45 7.07
CA LEU A 107 -5.28 -1.47 6.91
C LEU A 107 -5.72 -0.25 6.09
N GLY A 108 -6.28 -0.47 4.90
CA GLY A 108 -6.72 0.61 4.02
C GLY A 108 -7.78 1.51 4.66
N PRO A 109 -8.94 0.96 5.10
CA PRO A 109 -9.97 1.74 5.77
C PRO A 109 -9.47 2.50 7.00
N MET A 110 -8.64 1.88 7.85
CA MET A 110 -8.08 2.52 9.03
C MET A 110 -7.06 3.61 8.69
N THR A 111 -6.28 3.44 7.63
CA THR A 111 -5.34 4.48 7.20
C THR A 111 -6.13 5.69 6.67
N ALA A 112 -7.13 5.45 5.83
CA ALA A 112 -7.97 6.51 5.25
C ALA A 112 -8.73 7.32 6.30
N SER A 113 -9.16 6.71 7.41
CA SER A 113 -9.84 7.43 8.49
C SER A 113 -8.94 8.40 9.26
N ASN A 114 -7.61 8.22 9.20
CA ASN A 114 -6.62 9.07 9.86
C ASN A 114 -6.00 10.11 8.89
N ILE A 115 -6.51 10.23 7.66
CA ILE A 115 -6.04 11.24 6.71
C ILE A 115 -6.59 12.60 7.09
N PHE A 116 -5.70 13.59 7.17
CA PHE A 116 -6.08 14.97 7.40
C PHE A 116 -6.73 15.56 6.14
N ALA A 117 -8.06 15.43 6.05
CA ALA A 117 -8.84 15.90 4.91
C ALA A 117 -8.95 17.44 4.93
N THR A 118 -8.48 18.08 3.87
CA THR A 118 -8.35 19.55 3.80
C THR A 118 -9.09 20.16 2.60
N ARG A 119 -9.61 19.34 1.67
CA ARG A 119 -10.29 19.85 0.46
C ARG A 119 -11.49 20.77 0.77
N HIS A 120 -12.12 20.59 1.93
CA HIS A 120 -13.26 21.39 2.38
C HIS A 120 -12.86 22.68 3.12
N ILE A 121 -11.58 22.85 3.45
CA ILE A 121 -11.06 23.99 4.21
C ILE A 121 -10.75 25.11 3.24
N ASN A 122 -11.55 26.18 3.28
CA ASN A 122 -11.29 27.40 2.51
C ASN A 122 -10.27 28.32 3.23
N ASP A 123 -9.82 29.38 2.56
CA ASP A 123 -8.79 30.29 3.10
C ASP A 123 -9.19 30.96 4.42
N GLU A 124 -10.47 31.26 4.63
CA GLU A 124 -10.97 31.86 5.86
C GLU A 124 -10.89 30.86 7.03
N LEU A 125 -11.41 29.64 6.81
CA LEU A 125 -11.39 28.57 7.82
C LEU A 125 -9.96 28.15 8.15
N ARG A 126 -9.08 28.09 7.15
CA ARG A 126 -7.65 27.81 7.29
C ARG A 126 -6.98 28.81 8.24
N LYS A 127 -7.19 30.12 8.00
CA LYS A 127 -6.64 31.19 8.86
C LYS A 127 -7.23 31.15 10.26
N TYR A 128 -8.54 30.90 10.39
CA TYR A 128 -9.20 30.76 11.69
C TYR A 128 -8.66 29.59 12.51
N ALA A 129 -8.37 28.46 11.85
CA ALA A 129 -7.79 27.27 12.46
C ALA A 129 -6.29 27.42 12.80
N GLY A 130 -5.68 28.58 12.55
CA GLY A 130 -4.28 28.86 12.87
C GLY A 130 -3.27 28.35 11.84
N PHE A 131 -3.72 27.90 10.67
CA PHE A 131 -2.82 27.51 9.58
C PHE A 131 -2.42 28.74 8.75
N ASN A 132 -1.16 29.12 8.84
CA ASN A 132 -0.60 30.26 8.10
C ASN A 132 -0.35 29.91 6.63
N GLU A 133 0.14 28.70 6.39
CA GLU A 133 0.51 28.19 5.06
C GLU A 133 -0.68 27.56 4.32
N LYS A 134 -0.60 27.50 2.99
CA LYS A 134 -1.66 26.90 2.16
C LYS A 134 -1.66 25.39 2.40
N LEU A 135 -2.83 24.84 2.71
CA LEU A 135 -3.01 23.40 2.79
C LEU A 135 -3.25 22.86 1.39
N ARG A 136 -2.53 21.81 0.99
CA ARG A 136 -2.87 21.08 -0.24
C ARG A 136 -4.27 20.48 -0.05
N PRO A 137 -5.21 20.59 -1.00
CA PRO A 137 -6.54 20.03 -0.84
C PRO A 137 -6.52 18.50 -0.92
N VAL A 138 -6.90 17.84 0.16
CA VAL A 138 -6.96 16.38 0.28
C VAL A 138 -8.38 15.93 0.56
N ALA A 139 -8.86 14.95 -0.21
CA ALA A 139 -10.07 14.19 0.07
C ALA A 139 -9.69 12.78 0.51
N ALA A 140 -10.45 12.20 1.43
CA ALA A 140 -10.22 10.83 1.91
C ALA A 140 -11.53 10.03 1.86
N VAL A 141 -11.44 8.74 1.52
CA VAL A 141 -12.59 7.83 1.48
C VAL A 141 -12.18 6.40 1.80
N SER A 142 -13.06 5.65 2.44
CA SER A 142 -12.96 4.20 2.55
C SER A 142 -14.02 3.56 1.65
N THR A 143 -13.62 2.67 0.74
CA THR A 143 -14.54 2.17 -0.30
C THR A 143 -15.57 1.18 0.23
N GLY A 144 -15.31 0.57 1.38
CA GLY A 144 -16.02 -0.64 1.82
C GLY A 144 -15.76 -1.81 0.87
N VAL A 145 -16.61 -2.83 0.97
CA VAL A 145 -16.53 -4.05 0.15
C VAL A 145 -17.81 -4.27 -0.64
N LEU A 146 -17.70 -4.90 -1.82
CA LEU A 146 -18.80 -5.22 -2.72
C LEU A 146 -20.00 -5.86 -2.00
N GLY A 147 -19.76 -6.80 -1.08
CA GLY A 147 -20.82 -7.48 -0.35
C GLY A 147 -21.63 -6.59 0.59
N LYS A 148 -21.10 -5.42 0.99
CA LYS A 148 -21.79 -4.43 1.83
C LYS A 148 -22.46 -3.35 0.97
N THR A 149 -21.77 -2.86 -0.06
CA THR A 149 -22.18 -1.66 -0.80
C THR A 149 -22.89 -1.97 -2.12
N GLY A 150 -22.68 -3.16 -2.69
CA GLY A 150 -23.09 -3.49 -4.06
C GLY A 150 -22.24 -2.81 -5.14
N ILE A 151 -21.20 -2.07 -4.76
CA ILE A 151 -20.34 -1.28 -5.66
C ILE A 151 -18.90 -1.76 -5.51
N GLU A 152 -18.23 -2.02 -6.64
CA GLU A 152 -16.80 -2.35 -6.64
C GLU A 152 -15.96 -1.16 -6.20
N SER A 153 -14.90 -1.40 -5.42
CA SER A 153 -14.00 -0.33 -4.93
C SER A 153 -13.46 0.55 -6.05
N SER A 154 -13.13 -0.07 -7.19
CA SER A 154 -12.63 0.65 -8.38
C SER A 154 -13.70 1.57 -8.99
N GLU A 155 -14.96 1.15 -9.06
CA GLU A 155 -16.07 1.95 -9.58
C GLU A 155 -16.42 3.09 -8.64
N TYR A 156 -16.35 2.85 -7.34
CA TYR A 156 -16.55 3.88 -6.33
C TYR A 156 -15.48 4.98 -6.44
N ILE A 157 -14.19 4.60 -6.48
CA ILE A 157 -13.09 5.56 -6.63
C ILE A 157 -13.21 6.33 -7.95
N LYS A 158 -13.52 5.64 -9.06
CA LYS A 158 -13.72 6.27 -10.37
C LYS A 158 -14.83 7.33 -10.32
N SER A 159 -15.97 7.00 -9.72
CA SER A 159 -17.11 7.94 -9.61
C SER A 159 -16.75 9.20 -8.82
N ILE A 160 -15.92 9.08 -7.78
CA ILE A 160 -15.41 10.24 -7.03
C ILE A 160 -14.46 11.07 -7.92
N CYS A 161 -13.56 10.40 -8.65
CA CYS A 161 -12.60 11.07 -9.54
C CYS A 161 -13.30 11.89 -10.63
N GLU A 162 -14.38 11.37 -11.23
CA GLU A 162 -15.21 12.07 -12.20
C GLU A 162 -15.91 13.32 -11.63
N SER A 163 -16.09 13.39 -10.30
CA SER A 163 -16.70 14.54 -9.64
C SER A 163 -15.67 15.57 -9.19
N ILE A 164 -14.63 15.15 -8.48
CA ILE A 164 -13.69 16.06 -7.82
C ILE A 164 -12.43 16.35 -8.63
N HIS A 165 -12.21 15.62 -9.74
CA HIS A 165 -11.08 15.77 -10.66
C HIS A 165 -9.72 15.87 -9.93
N PRO A 166 -9.33 14.85 -9.13
CA PRO A 166 -8.07 14.89 -8.42
C PRO A 166 -6.89 14.80 -9.40
N GLU A 167 -5.76 15.42 -9.06
CA GLU A 167 -4.50 15.26 -9.79
C GLU A 167 -3.92 13.86 -9.63
N CYS A 168 -4.22 13.19 -8.52
CA CYS A 168 -3.71 11.86 -8.19
C CYS A 168 -4.64 11.16 -7.21
N VAL A 169 -4.68 9.83 -7.30
CA VAL A 169 -5.26 8.95 -6.29
C VAL A 169 -4.14 8.21 -5.55
N ILE A 170 -4.20 8.17 -4.22
CA ILE A 170 -3.39 7.27 -3.40
C ILE A 170 -4.31 6.17 -2.89
N THR A 171 -4.13 4.93 -3.36
CA THR A 171 -4.87 3.77 -2.83
C THR A 171 -4.05 3.07 -1.76
N ILE A 172 -4.69 2.72 -0.65
CA ILE A 172 -4.08 1.98 0.45
C ILE A 172 -4.78 0.63 0.60
N ASP A 173 -4.01 -0.46 0.62
CA ASP A 173 -4.53 -1.83 0.71
C ASP A 173 -3.63 -2.72 1.59
N ALA A 174 -4.22 -3.75 2.19
CA ALA A 174 -3.48 -4.80 2.86
C ALA A 174 -2.90 -5.77 1.80
N LEU A 175 -1.62 -6.16 1.95
CA LEU A 175 -0.95 -7.04 0.99
C LEU A 175 -0.72 -8.44 1.57
N ALA A 176 -0.43 -9.39 0.68
CA ALA A 176 0.11 -10.69 1.04
C ALA A 176 1.59 -10.80 0.67
N ALA A 177 2.39 -11.26 1.62
CA ALA A 177 3.79 -11.64 1.39
C ALA A 177 3.90 -13.15 1.13
N GLY A 178 4.94 -13.51 0.38
CA GLY A 178 5.37 -14.89 0.16
C GLY A 178 6.35 -15.40 1.22
N SER A 179 6.93 -14.50 2.02
CA SER A 179 7.82 -14.84 3.14
C SER A 179 7.38 -14.17 4.44
N VAL A 180 7.42 -14.92 5.55
CA VAL A 180 7.06 -14.39 6.89
C VAL A 180 7.93 -13.23 7.35
N LYS A 181 9.16 -13.13 6.83
CA LYS A 181 10.09 -12.05 7.20
C LYS A 181 9.61 -10.66 6.79
N ARG A 182 8.65 -10.57 5.85
CA ARG A 182 8.10 -9.32 5.30
C ARG A 182 6.74 -8.95 5.88
N LEU A 183 6.20 -9.82 6.75
CA LEU A 183 4.93 -9.64 7.42
C LEU A 183 5.06 -8.54 8.47
N GLY A 184 4.34 -7.44 8.30
CA GLY A 184 4.39 -6.31 9.23
C GLY A 184 5.73 -5.57 9.30
N THR A 185 6.65 -5.80 8.37
CA THR A 185 8.01 -5.21 8.35
C THR A 185 8.34 -4.61 6.99
N THR A 186 7.38 -4.62 6.05
CA THR A 186 7.60 -4.20 4.67
C THR A 186 6.48 -3.28 4.22
N VAL A 187 6.82 -2.24 3.45
CA VAL A 187 5.85 -1.41 2.72
C VAL A 187 6.19 -1.47 1.24
N GLN A 188 5.19 -1.70 0.39
CA GLN A 188 5.34 -1.54 -1.04
C GLN A 188 4.54 -0.34 -1.52
N MET A 189 5.18 0.47 -2.36
CA MET A 189 4.57 1.58 -3.05
C MET A 189 4.77 1.42 -4.56
N SER A 190 3.81 1.80 -5.39
CA SER A 190 3.99 1.79 -6.85
C SER A 190 3.12 2.82 -7.56
N ASP A 191 3.54 3.27 -8.74
CA ASP A 191 2.76 4.13 -9.65
C ASP A 191 1.86 3.34 -10.60
N THR A 192 1.78 2.02 -10.44
CA THR A 192 1.06 1.13 -11.37
C THR A 192 -0.39 0.87 -10.97
N GLY A 193 -0.83 1.44 -9.86
CA GLY A 193 -2.08 1.08 -9.20
C GLY A 193 -2.05 -0.29 -8.52
N ILE A 194 -3.22 -0.81 -8.16
CA ILE A 194 -3.37 -2.06 -7.41
C ILE A 194 -4.51 -2.94 -7.93
N ALA A 195 -4.35 -4.25 -7.78
CA ALA A 195 -5.43 -5.22 -7.91
C ALA A 195 -5.79 -5.75 -6.51
N PRO A 196 -6.87 -5.28 -5.89
CA PRO A 196 -7.18 -5.65 -4.51
C PRO A 196 -7.32 -7.17 -4.32
N GLY A 197 -6.57 -7.71 -3.35
CA GLY A 197 -6.55 -9.15 -3.03
C GLY A 197 -5.78 -10.05 -3.99
N SER A 198 -4.94 -9.50 -4.89
CA SER A 198 -4.24 -10.29 -5.90
C SER A 198 -3.28 -11.34 -5.33
N GLY A 199 -2.63 -11.03 -4.21
CA GLY A 199 -1.67 -11.91 -3.55
C GLY A 199 -2.29 -13.12 -2.89
N ILE A 200 -3.61 -13.14 -2.67
CA ILE A 200 -4.35 -14.29 -2.13
C ILE A 200 -5.26 -14.96 -3.18
N GLY A 201 -5.11 -14.57 -4.45
CA GLY A 201 -5.82 -15.17 -5.59
C GLY A 201 -7.15 -14.51 -5.96
N ASN A 202 -7.51 -13.38 -5.34
CA ASN A 202 -8.64 -12.57 -5.78
C ASN A 202 -8.18 -11.61 -6.89
N ASN A 203 -8.71 -11.77 -8.10
CA ASN A 203 -8.46 -10.82 -9.20
C ASN A 203 -9.64 -9.85 -9.32
N ARG A 204 -9.77 -8.94 -8.35
CA ARG A 204 -10.72 -7.82 -8.49
C ARG A 204 -10.24 -6.86 -9.57
N LYS A 205 -11.18 -6.08 -10.09
CA LYS A 205 -10.92 -5.07 -11.12
C LYS A 205 -9.84 -4.11 -10.61
N ARG A 206 -8.81 -3.89 -11.44
CA ARG A 206 -7.66 -3.03 -11.09
C ARG A 206 -8.11 -1.59 -10.83
N ILE A 207 -7.44 -0.96 -9.88
CA ILE A 207 -7.49 0.46 -9.60
C ILE A 207 -6.16 1.02 -10.09
N ASP A 208 -6.12 1.45 -11.35
CA ASP A 208 -4.95 2.00 -12.01
C ASP A 208 -5.34 3.19 -12.90
N GLU A 209 -4.33 3.91 -13.38
CA GLU A 209 -4.54 5.12 -14.20
C GLU A 209 -5.37 4.82 -15.46
N ALA A 210 -5.17 3.66 -16.08
CA ALA A 210 -5.92 3.28 -17.28
C ALA A 210 -7.43 3.15 -17.00
N PHE A 211 -7.82 2.66 -15.82
CA PHE A 211 -9.23 2.55 -15.45
C PHE A 211 -9.82 3.84 -14.85
N ILE A 212 -9.05 4.50 -13.98
CA ILE A 212 -9.48 5.67 -13.20
C ILE A 212 -9.40 6.98 -14.01
N GLY A 213 -8.42 7.11 -14.91
CA GLY A 213 -8.20 8.27 -15.76
C GLY A 213 -7.27 9.35 -15.19
N VAL A 214 -6.72 9.14 -13.99
CA VAL A 214 -5.70 10.00 -13.35
C VAL A 214 -4.61 9.12 -12.72
N PRO A 215 -3.39 9.64 -12.48
CA PRO A 215 -2.32 8.89 -11.82
C PRO A 215 -2.77 8.19 -10.53
N VAL A 216 -2.34 6.93 -10.34
CA VAL A 216 -2.68 6.12 -9.16
C VAL A 216 -1.42 5.60 -8.49
N ILE A 217 -1.19 6.03 -7.26
CA ILE A 217 -0.15 5.51 -6.37
C ILE A 217 -0.78 4.47 -5.46
N ALA A 218 -0.31 3.24 -5.54
CA ALA A 218 -0.71 2.18 -4.62
C ALA A 218 0.31 2.04 -3.49
N ILE A 219 -0.16 1.98 -2.25
CA ILE A 219 0.64 1.73 -1.05
C ILE A 219 0.03 0.55 -0.29
N GLY A 220 0.86 -0.37 0.19
CA GLY A 220 0.36 -1.45 1.03
C GLY A 220 1.43 -2.11 1.88
N ILE A 221 0.97 -2.76 2.95
CA ILE A 221 1.80 -3.44 3.94
C ILE A 221 1.37 -4.90 3.97
N PRO A 222 2.28 -5.88 3.90
CA PRO A 222 1.91 -7.27 4.05
C PRO A 222 1.40 -7.57 5.46
N THR A 223 0.14 -7.95 5.56
CA THR A 223 -0.52 -8.30 6.83
C THR A 223 -0.79 -9.80 6.95
N VAL A 224 -0.66 -10.53 5.84
CA VAL A 224 -0.84 -11.98 5.77
C VAL A 224 0.20 -12.64 4.88
N VAL A 225 0.33 -13.95 5.03
CA VAL A 225 1.02 -14.85 4.08
C VAL A 225 0.08 -15.95 3.62
N ASP A 226 0.28 -16.44 2.39
CA ASP A 226 -0.43 -17.63 1.90
C ASP A 226 0.04 -18.87 2.69
N ALA A 227 -0.91 -19.72 3.10
CA ALA A 227 -0.61 -20.86 3.95
C ALA A 227 0.33 -21.89 3.28
N LEU A 228 0.27 -22.06 1.95
CA LEU A 228 1.17 -22.96 1.23
C LEU A 228 2.56 -22.35 1.12
N SER A 229 2.64 -21.05 0.82
CA SER A 229 3.92 -20.35 0.78
C SER A 229 4.63 -20.41 2.14
N LEU A 230 3.88 -20.26 3.25
CA LEU A 230 4.41 -20.48 4.59
C LEU A 230 4.88 -21.91 4.83
N ALA A 231 4.06 -22.91 4.49
CA ALA A 231 4.42 -24.32 4.68
C ALA A 231 5.68 -24.69 3.89
N ALA A 232 5.80 -24.21 2.66
CA ALA A 232 6.97 -24.38 1.81
C ALA A 232 8.21 -23.72 2.42
N GLU A 233 8.09 -22.48 2.91
CA GLU A 233 9.18 -21.76 3.55
C GLU A 233 9.70 -22.50 4.80
N LEU A 234 8.80 -22.96 5.67
CA LEU A 234 9.17 -23.61 6.94
C LEU A 234 9.75 -25.02 6.77
N SER A 235 9.26 -25.78 5.78
CA SER A 235 9.68 -27.16 5.57
C SER A 235 10.82 -27.32 4.55
N GLY A 236 11.05 -26.31 3.71
CA GLY A 236 11.95 -26.41 2.56
C GLY A 236 11.41 -27.30 1.42
N VAL A 237 10.16 -27.74 1.51
CA VAL A 237 9.49 -28.61 0.54
C VAL A 237 8.65 -27.77 -0.45
N ASN A 238 8.46 -28.27 -1.67
CA ASN A 238 7.65 -27.57 -2.67
C ASN A 238 6.16 -27.53 -2.28
N GLU A 239 5.47 -26.42 -2.54
CA GLU A 239 4.03 -26.24 -2.30
C GLU A 239 3.15 -27.36 -2.89
N ASN A 240 3.59 -27.96 -4.00
CA ASN A 240 2.87 -29.03 -4.70
C ASN A 240 3.04 -30.42 -4.06
N GLU A 241 3.95 -30.56 -3.10
CA GLU A 241 4.27 -31.83 -2.43
C GLU A 241 3.51 -31.98 -1.10
N PHE A 242 2.77 -30.96 -0.66
CA PHE A 242 1.94 -31.07 0.53
C PHE A 242 0.65 -31.85 0.27
N ASN A 243 0.28 -32.68 1.23
CA ASN A 243 -1.05 -33.27 1.27
C ASN A 243 -2.07 -32.14 1.49
N SER A 244 -3.19 -32.16 0.76
CA SER A 244 -4.27 -31.16 0.84
C SER A 244 -4.03 -29.81 0.12
N THR A 245 -3.02 -29.70 -0.75
CA THR A 245 -2.78 -28.48 -1.55
C THR A 245 -4.03 -28.02 -2.31
N GLU A 246 -4.81 -28.94 -2.88
CA GLU A 246 -6.07 -28.60 -3.58
C GLU A 246 -7.11 -27.98 -2.65
N ILE A 247 -7.24 -28.48 -1.41
CA ILE A 247 -8.19 -27.97 -0.42
C ILE A 247 -7.80 -26.56 0.01
N ILE A 248 -6.50 -26.35 0.27
CA ILE A 248 -5.96 -25.05 0.69
C ILE A 248 -6.14 -24.02 -0.44
N GLN A 249 -5.83 -24.40 -1.69
CA GLN A 249 -6.00 -23.52 -2.85
C GLN A 249 -7.47 -23.17 -3.10
N LYS A 250 -8.39 -24.14 -2.92
CA LYS A 250 -9.83 -23.94 -3.12
C LYS A 250 -10.43 -23.05 -2.04
N ASN A 251 -10.01 -23.21 -0.79
CA ASN A 251 -10.60 -22.51 0.35
C ASN A 251 -9.94 -21.15 0.63
N GLY A 252 -8.74 -20.89 0.08
CA GLY A 252 -8.03 -19.63 0.27
C GLY A 252 -7.60 -19.42 1.72
N LEU A 253 -6.77 -20.32 2.26
CA LEU A 253 -6.26 -20.21 3.63
C LEU A 253 -5.08 -19.22 3.70
N ILE A 254 -5.19 -18.25 4.58
CA ILE A 254 -4.16 -17.25 4.85
C ILE A 254 -3.75 -17.31 6.33
N VAL A 255 -2.54 -16.85 6.62
CA VAL A 255 -1.98 -16.81 7.98
C VAL A 255 -1.61 -15.38 8.34
N ALA A 256 -2.06 -14.93 9.52
CA ALA A 256 -1.76 -13.61 10.07
C ALA A 256 -1.05 -13.76 11.43
N PRO A 257 -0.29 -12.75 11.89
CA PRO A 257 0.26 -12.72 13.25
C PRO A 257 -0.84 -12.74 14.31
N LYS A 258 -0.49 -13.17 15.52
CA LYS A 258 -1.44 -13.19 16.65
C LYS A 258 -1.86 -11.77 17.06
N ASP A 259 -0.94 -10.82 16.95
CA ASP A 259 -1.06 -9.39 17.25
C ASP A 259 -1.42 -8.57 16.00
N ILE A 260 -2.13 -9.17 15.03
CA ILE A 260 -2.51 -8.50 13.78
C ILE A 260 -3.34 -7.23 14.00
N ASP A 261 -4.11 -7.17 15.07
CA ASP A 261 -4.86 -6.00 15.50
C ASP A 261 -3.95 -4.82 15.85
N LEU A 262 -2.91 -5.07 16.65
CA LEU A 262 -1.92 -4.05 17.01
C LEU A 262 -1.10 -3.62 15.78
N LEU A 263 -0.61 -4.59 15.00
CA LEU A 263 0.12 -4.33 13.76
C LEU A 263 -0.70 -3.45 12.82
N THR A 264 -1.95 -3.82 12.53
CA THR A 264 -2.80 -3.07 11.60
C THR A 264 -3.09 -1.66 12.11
N LYS A 265 -3.37 -1.52 13.41
CA LYS A 265 -3.58 -0.22 14.04
C LYS A 265 -2.36 0.69 13.88
N ASN A 266 -1.20 0.22 14.33
CA ASN A 266 0.05 0.99 14.32
C ASN A 266 0.52 1.29 12.89
N ALA A 267 0.44 0.32 11.99
CA ALA A 267 0.72 0.48 10.57
C ALA A 267 -0.18 1.54 9.93
N SER A 268 -1.49 1.48 10.20
CA SER A 268 -2.45 2.44 9.62
C SER A 268 -2.18 3.87 10.09
N TYR A 269 -1.81 4.04 11.36
CA TYR A 269 -1.49 5.36 11.91
C TYR A 269 -0.18 5.90 11.32
N LEU A 270 0.89 5.09 11.32
CA LEU A 270 2.18 5.55 10.79
C LEU A 270 2.12 5.85 9.29
N LEU A 271 1.38 5.04 8.52
CA LEU A 271 1.18 5.28 7.10
C LEU A 271 0.35 6.54 6.85
N ALA A 272 -0.72 6.77 7.62
CA ALA A 272 -1.52 7.99 7.50
C ALA A 272 -0.69 9.24 7.85
N LEU A 273 0.15 9.17 8.89
CA LEU A 273 1.06 10.25 9.26
C LEU A 273 2.07 10.53 8.14
N ALA A 274 2.65 9.49 7.53
CA ALA A 274 3.56 9.64 6.40
C ALA A 274 2.90 10.29 5.19
N ILE A 275 1.67 9.87 4.85
CA ILE A 275 0.88 10.45 3.76
C ILE A 275 0.54 11.92 4.07
N ASN A 276 0.09 12.23 5.29
CA ASN A 276 -0.20 13.59 5.73
C ASN A 276 1.05 14.48 5.61
N CYS A 277 2.23 14.00 6.07
CA CYS A 277 3.50 14.72 5.96
C CYS A 277 3.95 14.92 4.50
N ALA A 278 3.67 13.95 3.62
CA ALA A 278 3.98 14.07 2.20
C ALA A 278 3.07 15.09 1.50
N LEU A 279 1.79 15.15 1.88
CA LEU A 279 0.78 16.03 1.28
C LEU A 279 0.74 17.44 1.89
N GLN A 280 1.20 17.61 3.14
CA GLN A 280 1.27 18.90 3.84
C GLN A 280 2.72 19.22 4.25
N PRO A 281 3.65 19.42 3.30
CA PRO A 281 5.08 19.57 3.60
C PRO A 281 5.43 20.83 4.40
N THR A 282 4.50 21.78 4.54
CA THR A 282 4.64 23.00 5.34
C THR A 282 4.31 22.81 6.82
N LEU A 283 3.65 21.70 7.18
CA LEU A 283 3.34 21.37 8.57
C LEU A 283 4.42 20.44 9.14
N SER A 284 4.79 20.66 10.40
CA SER A 284 5.69 19.77 11.11
C SER A 284 5.03 18.44 11.43
N VAL A 285 5.84 17.40 11.66
CA VAL A 285 5.35 16.09 12.10
C VAL A 285 4.55 16.21 13.39
N GLN A 286 4.98 17.07 14.32
CA GLN A 286 4.30 17.32 15.59
C GLN A 286 2.89 17.92 15.39
N GLU A 287 2.76 18.87 14.48
CA GLU A 287 1.46 19.48 14.15
C GLU A 287 0.53 18.46 13.50
N LEU A 288 1.03 17.64 12.58
CA LEU A 288 0.20 16.61 11.94
C LEU A 288 -0.19 15.49 12.91
N TYR A 289 0.74 15.08 13.78
CA TYR A 289 0.47 14.07 14.80
C TYR A 289 -0.64 14.49 15.78
N SER A 290 -0.74 15.79 16.11
CA SER A 290 -1.78 16.29 17.01
C SER A 290 -3.16 16.45 16.36
N LEU A 291 -3.24 16.37 15.02
CA LEU A 291 -4.48 16.48 14.24
C LEU A 291 -5.10 15.13 13.89
N MET A 292 -4.39 14.02 14.17
CA MET A 292 -4.81 12.64 13.88
C MET A 292 -5.47 11.96 15.08
#